data_AF-A0A5B9T7R8-F1
#
_entry.id   AF-A0A5B9T7R8-F1
#
_cell.length_a   1.000
_cell.length_b   1.000
_cell.length_c   1.000
_cell.angle_alpha   90.00
_cell.angle_beta   90.00
_cell.angle_gamma   90.00
#
_symmetry.space_group_name_H-M   'P 1'
#
loop_
_entity.id
_entity.type
_entity.pdbx_description
1 polymer ?
#
loop_
_entity_poly.entity_id
_entity_poly.type
_entity_poly.pdbx_seq_one_letter_code
_entity_poly.pdbx_strand_id
1 'polypeptide(L)'
;MVKNMPKKYYTRIIENELDQMLGIFGAVLIEGPKWCGKTTTAGTRAASRLLLMDPSRNFENRLRAETDPALAVAGEVPRLIDEWQEVPKLWDAARFECDNRGGEPGQFIFTGSATPRDNERPMHSGAGRFAKLRMDTMTLFELGKSSGAVKLSGIISG
;
A
#
# COMPACT_ATOMS: atom_id res chain seq x y z
N MET A 1 -24.85 14.76 -20.97
CA MET A 1 -24.34 13.41 -21.30
C MET A 1 -22.90 13.30 -20.83
N VAL A 2 -22.66 12.61 -19.73
CA VAL A 2 -21.28 12.34 -19.27
C VAL A 2 -20.75 11.21 -20.14
N LYS A 3 -19.84 11.52 -21.07
CA LYS A 3 -19.13 10.49 -21.84
C LYS A 3 -18.39 9.60 -20.85
N ASN A 4 -18.70 8.31 -20.83
CA ASN A 4 -17.89 7.29 -20.15
C ASN A 4 -16.50 7.28 -20.79
N MET A 5 -15.59 8.08 -20.24
CA MET A 5 -14.18 8.04 -20.59
C MET A 5 -13.62 6.72 -20.04
N PRO A 6 -12.89 5.93 -20.84
CA PRO A 6 -12.25 4.72 -20.33
C PRO A 6 -11.36 5.09 -19.14
N LYS A 7 -11.42 4.28 -18.06
CA LYS A 7 -10.59 4.47 -16.86
C LYS A 7 -9.11 4.31 -17.23
N LYS A 8 -8.48 5.40 -17.67
CA LYS A 8 -7.05 5.46 -17.96
C LYS A 8 -6.30 5.44 -16.63
N TYR A 9 -5.49 4.40 -16.43
CA TYR A 9 -4.51 4.40 -15.35
C TYR A 9 -3.41 5.41 -15.68
N TYR A 10 -3.04 6.24 -14.72
CA TYR A 10 -1.89 7.13 -14.83
C TYR A 10 -0.77 6.56 -13.98
N THR A 11 0.33 6.20 -14.63
CA THR A 11 1.55 5.75 -13.96
C THR A 11 1.96 6.79 -12.93
N ARG A 12 2.19 6.34 -11.70
CA ARG A 12 2.58 7.18 -10.58
C ARG A 12 4.09 7.19 -10.47
N ILE A 13 4.68 8.35 -10.19
CA ILE A 13 6.14 8.47 -10.03
C ILE A 13 6.65 7.56 -8.90
N ILE A 14 5.83 7.41 -7.86
CA ILE A 14 6.14 6.61 -6.67
C ILE A 14 6.25 5.11 -6.95
N GLU A 15 5.80 4.64 -8.11
CA GLU A 15 5.86 3.22 -8.48
C GLU A 15 7.29 2.68 -8.50
N ASN A 16 8.26 3.47 -8.98
CA ASN A 16 9.66 3.04 -8.99
C ASN A 16 10.21 2.83 -7.57
N GLU A 17 9.83 3.72 -6.64
CA GLU A 17 10.21 3.60 -5.24
C GLU A 17 9.49 2.42 -4.56
N LEU A 18 8.21 2.19 -4.89
CA LEU A 18 7.47 1.02 -4.44
C LEU A 18 8.16 -0.28 -4.90
N ASP A 19 8.53 -0.38 -6.17
CA ASP A 19 9.17 -1.56 -6.74
C ASP A 19 10.55 -1.79 -6.08
N GLN A 20 11.31 -0.73 -5.80
CA GLN A 20 12.57 -0.81 -5.04
C GLN A 20 12.36 -1.30 -3.61
N MET A 21 11.39 -0.74 -2.88
CA MET A 21 11.13 -1.11 -1.49
C MET A 21 10.61 -2.54 -1.39
N LEU A 22 9.78 -3.00 -2.34
CA LEU A 22 9.35 -4.39 -2.43
C LEU A 22 10.49 -5.36 -2.75
N GLY A 23 11.59 -4.90 -3.35
CA GLY A 23 12.79 -5.70 -3.56
C GLY A 23 13.70 -5.82 -2.32
N ILE A 24 13.44 -5.04 -1.26
CA ILE A 24 14.31 -4.95 -0.07
C ILE A 24 13.57 -5.41 1.19
N PHE A 25 12.32 -4.99 1.36
CA PHE A 25 11.55 -5.21 2.58
C PHE A 25 10.48 -6.26 2.37
N GLY A 26 10.20 -7.05 3.42
CA GLY A 26 9.09 -8.03 3.40
C GLY A 26 7.73 -7.37 3.23
N ALA A 27 7.56 -6.13 3.71
CA ALA A 27 6.32 -5.39 3.55
C ALA A 27 6.56 -3.91 3.22
N VAL A 28 5.66 -3.30 2.46
CA VAL A 28 5.63 -1.85 2.19
C VAL A 28 4.28 -1.28 2.59
N LEU A 29 4.27 -0.30 3.48
CA LEU A 29 3.08 0.51 3.82
C LEU A 29 3.03 1.75 2.93
N ILE A 30 2.02 1.84 2.08
CA ILE A 30 1.67 3.05 1.34
C ILE A 30 0.71 3.90 2.17
N GLU A 31 1.16 5.05 2.65
CA GLU A 31 0.37 5.97 3.46
C GLU A 31 0.13 7.30 2.75
N GLY A 32 -1.00 7.94 3.01
CA GLY A 32 -1.33 9.21 2.37
C GLY A 32 -2.79 9.61 2.50
N PRO A 33 -3.16 10.79 1.98
CA PRO A 33 -4.53 11.29 2.05
C PRO A 33 -5.53 10.35 1.38
N LYS A 34 -6.81 10.49 1.73
CA LYS A 34 -7.87 9.76 1.05
C LYS A 34 -7.92 10.16 -0.43
N TRP A 35 -8.30 9.20 -1.27
CA TRP A 35 -8.52 9.39 -2.72
C TRP A 35 -7.28 9.83 -3.53
N CYS A 36 -6.06 9.62 -3.00
CA CYS A 36 -4.84 9.84 -3.77
C CYS A 36 -4.40 8.64 -4.62
N GLY A 37 -5.12 7.50 -4.60
CA GLY A 37 -4.85 6.36 -5.49
C GLY A 37 -3.99 5.22 -4.89
N LYS A 38 -3.76 5.19 -3.58
CA LYS A 38 -2.95 4.16 -2.88
C LYS A 38 -3.36 2.73 -3.25
N THR A 39 -4.64 2.40 -3.06
CA THR A 39 -5.19 1.06 -3.35
C THR A 39 -5.02 0.69 -4.81
N THR A 40 -5.20 1.65 -5.73
CA THR A 40 -5.02 1.43 -7.16
C THR A 40 -3.55 1.13 -7.48
N THR A 41 -2.62 1.95 -6.98
CA THR A 41 -1.18 1.78 -7.20
C THR A 41 -0.67 0.49 -6.56
N ALA A 42 -1.01 0.22 -5.30
CA ALA A 42 -0.70 -1.05 -4.64
C ALA A 42 -1.23 -2.26 -5.44
N GLY A 43 -2.48 -2.16 -5.93
CA GLY A 43 -3.14 -3.21 -6.68
C GLY A 43 -2.45 -3.58 -8.00
N THR A 44 -1.64 -2.69 -8.58
CA THR A 44 -0.86 -3.01 -9.80
C THR A 44 0.32 -3.95 -9.55
N ARG A 45 0.80 -4.07 -8.31
CA ARG A 45 1.92 -4.94 -7.90
C ARG A 45 1.45 -6.14 -7.06
N ALA A 46 0.17 -6.16 -6.68
CA ALA A 46 -0.38 -7.19 -5.82
C ALA A 46 -0.85 -8.41 -6.63
N ALA A 47 -0.44 -9.60 -6.20
CA ALA A 47 -0.93 -10.88 -6.72
C ALA A 47 -2.29 -11.25 -6.10
N SER A 48 -2.49 -10.93 -4.82
CA SER A 48 -3.77 -11.13 -4.12
C SER A 48 -4.15 -9.91 -3.28
N ARG A 49 -5.44 -9.81 -2.90
CA ARG A 49 -5.97 -8.63 -2.19
C ARG A 49 -6.92 -9.01 -1.07
N LEU A 50 -6.81 -8.30 0.04
CA LEU A 50 -7.74 -8.29 1.17
C LEU A 50 -8.26 -6.86 1.35
N LEU A 51 -9.52 -6.65 0.99
CA LEU A 51 -10.19 -5.34 1.07
C LEU A 51 -11.07 -5.30 2.32
N LEU A 52 -10.58 -4.68 3.40
CA LEU A 52 -11.27 -4.66 4.71
C LEU A 52 -12.52 -3.78 4.73
N MET A 53 -12.57 -2.80 3.85
CA MET A 53 -13.71 -1.88 3.70
C MET A 53 -14.73 -2.35 2.66
N ASP A 54 -14.54 -3.53 2.05
CA ASP A 54 -15.53 -4.07 1.11
C ASP A 54 -16.83 -4.43 1.87
N PRO A 55 -17.98 -3.80 1.54
CA PRO A 55 -19.25 -4.08 2.22
C PRO A 55 -19.84 -5.44 1.84
N SER A 56 -19.24 -6.16 0.88
CA SER A 56 -19.72 -7.47 0.45
C SER A 56 -19.88 -8.43 1.64
N ARG A 57 -20.98 -9.19 1.63
CA ARG A 57 -21.33 -10.19 2.64
C ARG A 57 -21.24 -9.66 4.08
N ASN A 58 -21.63 -8.40 4.29
CA ASN A 58 -21.61 -7.71 5.58
C ASN A 58 -20.20 -7.55 6.18
N PHE A 59 -19.26 -7.02 5.39
CA PHE A 59 -17.87 -6.80 5.80
C PHE A 59 -17.15 -8.10 6.23
N GLU A 60 -17.44 -9.21 5.54
CA GLU A 60 -16.91 -10.53 5.90
C GLU A 60 -15.38 -10.55 5.95
N ASN A 61 -14.71 -9.83 5.04
CA ASN A 61 -13.23 -9.73 5.03
C ASN A 61 -12.68 -9.17 6.35
N ARG A 62 -13.33 -8.13 6.90
CA ARG A 62 -12.94 -7.54 8.18
C ARG A 62 -13.18 -8.54 9.31
N LEU A 63 -14.37 -9.14 9.37
CA LEU A 63 -14.71 -10.10 10.43
C LEU A 63 -13.74 -11.28 10.47
N ARG A 64 -13.37 -11.82 9.29
CA ARG A 64 -12.37 -12.88 9.17
C ARG A 64 -11.01 -12.43 9.66
N ALA A 65 -10.58 -11.23 9.28
CA ALA A 65 -9.31 -10.66 9.72
C ALA A 65 -9.25 -10.40 11.23
N GLU A 66 -10.37 -10.04 11.87
CA GLU A 66 -10.47 -9.87 13.32
C GLU A 66 -10.42 -11.20 14.07
N THR A 67 -11.02 -12.24 13.48
CA THR A 67 -11.15 -13.58 14.07
C THR A 67 -9.86 -14.38 13.95
N ASP A 68 -9.27 -14.41 12.75
CA ASP A 68 -8.03 -15.13 12.45
C ASP A 68 -7.12 -14.28 11.56
N PRO A 69 -6.30 -13.39 12.16
CA PRO A 69 -5.36 -12.56 11.43
C PRO A 69 -4.32 -13.37 10.63
N ALA A 70 -3.89 -14.53 11.13
CA ALA A 70 -2.89 -15.37 10.48
C ALA A 70 -3.42 -15.95 9.16
N LEU A 71 -4.67 -16.43 9.17
CA LEU A 71 -5.34 -16.88 7.96
C LEU A 71 -5.62 -15.71 6.98
N ALA A 72 -5.94 -14.52 7.49
CA ALA A 72 -6.25 -13.37 6.65
C ALA A 72 -5.04 -12.84 5.86
N VAL A 73 -3.84 -12.93 6.42
CA VAL A 73 -2.58 -12.57 5.74
C VAL A 73 -2.06 -13.65 4.78
N ALA A 74 -2.64 -14.85 4.78
CA ALA A 74 -2.28 -15.90 3.83
C ALA A 74 -2.76 -15.58 2.40
N GLY A 75 -2.01 -16.00 1.38
CA GLY A 75 -2.36 -15.83 -0.04
C GLY A 75 -1.14 -15.58 -0.93
N GLU A 76 -1.39 -15.39 -2.23
CA GLU A 76 -0.33 -15.10 -3.20
C GLU A 76 0.35 -13.76 -2.93
N VAL A 77 1.68 -13.74 -3.08
CA VAL A 77 2.53 -12.57 -2.83
C VAL A 77 2.83 -11.80 -4.11
N PRO A 78 2.94 -10.46 -4.06
CA PRO A 78 2.67 -9.60 -2.91
C PRO A 78 1.17 -9.54 -2.58
N ARG A 79 0.80 -9.68 -1.30
CA ARG A 79 -0.59 -9.58 -0.85
C ARG A 79 -0.90 -8.15 -0.42
N LEU A 80 -1.92 -7.54 -1.05
CA LEU A 80 -2.43 -6.24 -0.67
C LEU A 80 -3.38 -6.35 0.53
N ILE A 81 -3.12 -5.60 1.59
CA ILE A 81 -4.02 -5.39 2.72
C ILE A 81 -4.45 -3.92 2.72
N ASP A 82 -5.70 -3.67 2.34
CA ASP A 82 -6.22 -2.32 2.17
C ASP A 82 -6.87 -1.80 3.45
N GLU A 83 -6.52 -0.58 3.84
CA GLU A 83 -6.99 0.10 5.06
C GLU A 83 -6.71 -0.71 6.35
N TRP A 84 -5.47 -1.18 6.50
CA TRP A 84 -5.06 -2.11 7.57
C TRP A 84 -5.38 -1.63 8.99
N GLN A 85 -5.45 -0.31 9.20
CA GLN A 85 -5.76 0.28 10.50
C GLN A 85 -7.19 -0.03 10.99
N GLU A 86 -8.05 -0.57 10.13
CA GLU A 86 -9.35 -1.11 10.56
C GLU A 86 -9.22 -2.44 11.31
N VAL A 87 -8.11 -3.18 11.11
CA VAL A 87 -7.78 -4.39 11.88
C VAL A 87 -6.29 -4.40 12.22
N PRO A 88 -5.86 -3.65 13.27
CA PRO A 88 -4.44 -3.48 13.59
C PRO A 88 -3.67 -4.78 13.87
N LYS A 89 -4.36 -5.85 14.30
CA LYS A 89 -3.78 -7.19 14.49
C LYS A 89 -3.12 -7.77 13.22
N LEU A 90 -3.55 -7.34 12.03
CA LEU A 90 -2.94 -7.77 10.76
C LEU A 90 -1.49 -7.32 10.63
N TRP A 91 -1.11 -6.22 11.28
CA TRP A 91 0.27 -5.74 11.28
C TRP A 91 1.21 -6.75 11.94
N ASP A 92 0.86 -7.22 13.14
CA ASP A 92 1.66 -8.20 13.87
C ASP A 92 1.65 -9.57 13.18
N ALA A 93 0.50 -9.97 12.61
CA ALA A 93 0.40 -11.21 11.82
C ALA A 93 1.29 -11.19 10.58
N ALA A 94 1.26 -10.10 9.80
CA ALA A 94 2.13 -9.95 8.63
C ALA A 94 3.60 -9.84 9.01
N ARG A 95 3.94 -9.16 10.11
CA ARG A 95 5.32 -9.12 10.63
C ARG A 95 5.83 -10.53 10.97
N PHE A 96 5.02 -11.30 11.70
CA PHE A 96 5.36 -12.68 12.04
C PHE A 96 5.53 -13.53 10.77
N GLU A 97 4.63 -13.38 9.80
CA GLU A 97 4.70 -14.12 8.55
C GLU A 97 5.95 -13.74 7.72
N CYS A 98 6.36 -12.46 7.72
CA CYS A 98 7.62 -12.04 7.12
C CYS A 98 8.82 -12.80 7.70
N ASP A 99 8.88 -12.94 9.02
CA ASP A 99 9.94 -13.69 9.70
C ASP A 99 9.84 -15.21 9.40
N ASN A 100 8.62 -15.77 9.40
CA ASN A 100 8.36 -17.18 9.12
C ASN A 100 8.78 -17.59 7.69
N ARG A 101 8.66 -16.69 6.71
CA ARG A 101 9.14 -16.89 5.34
C ARG A 101 10.62 -16.55 5.14
N GLY A 102 11.41 -16.53 6.22
CA GLY A 102 12.85 -16.30 6.13
C GLY A 102 13.24 -14.86 5.79
N GLY A 103 12.32 -13.90 5.87
CA GLY A 103 12.58 -12.50 5.54
C GLY A 103 12.63 -12.19 4.04
N GLU A 104 12.08 -13.07 3.19
CA GLU A 104 11.99 -12.82 1.74
C GLU A 104 11.30 -11.46 1.46
N PRO A 105 11.77 -10.66 0.50
CA PRO A 105 11.20 -9.36 0.21
C PRO A 105 9.86 -9.47 -0.54
N GLY A 106 9.07 -8.40 -0.52
CA GLY A 106 7.89 -8.26 -1.38
C GLY A 106 6.67 -9.10 -1.00
N GLN A 107 6.55 -9.51 0.27
CA GLN A 107 5.44 -10.36 0.72
C GLN A 107 4.12 -9.59 0.83
N PHE A 108 4.16 -8.34 1.29
CA PHE A 108 2.97 -7.56 1.58
C PHE A 108 3.02 -6.13 1.06
N ILE A 109 1.86 -5.63 0.65
CA ILE A 109 1.62 -4.21 0.41
C ILE A 109 0.46 -3.78 1.31
N PHE A 110 0.71 -2.86 2.22
CA PHE A 110 -0.31 -2.28 3.07
C PHE A 110 -0.72 -0.92 2.52
N THR A 111 -1.99 -0.55 2.67
CA THR A 111 -2.42 0.84 2.48
C THR A 111 -3.09 1.32 3.75
N GLY A 112 -2.94 2.61 4.04
CA GLY A 112 -3.66 3.23 5.15
C GLY A 112 -3.66 4.75 5.07
N SER A 113 -4.52 5.39 5.85
CA SER A 113 -4.45 6.85 6.01
C SER A 113 -3.26 7.24 6.89
N ALA A 114 -2.60 8.35 6.53
CA ALA A 114 -1.50 8.93 7.33
C ALA A 114 -1.94 9.46 8.72
N THR A 115 -3.24 9.36 9.06
CA THR A 115 -3.80 9.76 10.35
C THR A 115 -4.18 8.50 11.12
N PRO A 116 -3.37 8.03 12.09
CA PRO A 116 -3.75 6.91 12.93
C PRO A 116 -4.96 7.27 13.77
N ARG A 117 -5.90 6.33 13.97
CA ARG A 117 -6.85 6.43 15.09
C ARG A 117 -6.03 6.14 16.36
N ASP A 118 -6.03 7.06 17.33
CA ASP A 118 -5.13 7.00 18.49
C ASP A 118 -5.32 5.76 19.40
N ASN A 119 -6.42 5.03 19.24
CA ASN A 119 -6.87 4.07 20.24
C ASN A 119 -6.45 2.60 20.00
N GLU A 120 -5.85 2.26 18.85
CA GLU A 120 -5.51 0.86 18.51
C GLU A 120 -4.18 0.78 17.75
N ARG A 121 -3.07 1.01 18.46
CA ARG A 121 -1.73 0.89 17.88
C ARG A 121 -1.31 -0.58 17.81
N PRO A 122 -0.61 -1.02 16.74
CA PRO A 122 -0.06 -2.36 16.68
C PRO A 122 0.92 -2.61 17.83
N MET A 123 1.08 -3.87 18.24
CA MET A 123 1.93 -4.22 19.38
C MET A 123 3.40 -3.90 19.11
N HIS A 124 3.80 -3.87 17.83
CA HIS A 124 5.16 -3.55 17.40
C HIS A 124 5.20 -2.49 16.31
N SER A 125 6.32 -1.77 16.25
CA SER A 125 6.57 -0.72 15.27
C SER A 125 6.75 -1.21 13.82
N GLY A 126 6.91 -2.53 13.60
CA GLY A 126 7.25 -3.12 12.29
C GLY A 126 8.68 -2.83 11.81
N ALA A 127 9.53 -2.29 12.68
CA ALA A 127 10.90 -1.90 12.34
C ALA A 127 11.70 -3.04 11.70
N GLY A 128 12.36 -2.73 10.58
CA GLY A 128 13.20 -3.66 9.82
C GLY A 128 12.44 -4.64 8.92
N ARG A 129 11.10 -4.71 8.98
CA ARG A 129 10.28 -5.56 8.09
C ARG A 129 9.38 -4.74 7.17
N PHE A 130 8.96 -3.57 7.64
CA PHE A 130 8.08 -2.66 6.91
C PHE A 130 8.85 -1.42 6.46
N ALA A 131 8.85 -1.15 5.16
CA ALA A 131 9.12 0.18 4.64
C ALA A 131 7.85 1.03 4.68
N LYS A 132 8.01 2.33 4.90
CA LYS A 132 6.91 3.30 4.79
C LYS A 132 7.13 4.15 3.55
N LEU A 133 6.10 4.25 2.72
CA LEU A 133 6.10 4.96 1.46
C LEU A 133 4.95 5.97 1.46
N ARG A 134 5.27 7.25 1.49
CA ARG A 134 4.26 8.31 1.51
C ARG A 134 3.82 8.66 0.09
N MET A 135 2.53 8.52 -0.18
CA MET A 135 1.90 8.82 -1.46
C MET A 135 0.93 10.00 -1.37
N ASP A 136 1.30 11.10 -2.01
CA ASP A 136 0.45 12.29 -2.12
C ASP A 136 -0.43 12.24 -3.39
N THR A 137 -1.18 13.33 -3.63
CA THR A 137 -1.95 13.51 -4.87
C THR A 137 -1.03 13.61 -6.09
N MET A 138 -1.61 13.46 -7.28
CA MET A 138 -0.84 13.53 -8.52
C MET A 138 -0.24 14.92 -8.73
N THR A 139 1.04 14.93 -9.06
CA THR A 139 1.77 16.11 -9.52
C THR A 139 1.26 16.58 -10.88
N LEU A 140 1.56 17.83 -11.24
CA LEU A 140 1.27 18.35 -12.58
C LEU A 140 2.00 17.55 -13.68
N PHE A 141 3.15 16.96 -13.38
CA PHE A 141 3.89 16.11 -14.30
C PHE A 141 3.15 14.80 -14.57
N GLU A 142 2.69 14.10 -13.52
CA GLU A 142 1.89 12.87 -13.66
C GLU A 142 0.57 13.11 -14.41
N LEU A 143 0.01 14.32 -14.29
CA LEU A 143 -1.18 14.75 -15.02
C LEU A 143 -0.89 15.19 -16.47
N GLY A 144 0.37 15.19 -16.91
CA GLY A 144 0.79 15.67 -18.23
C GLY A 144 0.65 17.19 -18.44
N LYS A 145 0.45 17.95 -17.36
CA LYS A 145 0.34 19.43 -17.37
C LYS A 145 1.69 20.12 -17.28
N SER A 146 2.70 19.43 -16.76
CA SER A 146 4.10 19.88 -16.76
C SER A 146 4.90 19.06 -17.76
N SER A 147 5.75 19.73 -18.54
CA SER A 147 6.65 19.09 -19.51
C SER A 147 7.82 18.35 -18.85
N GLY A 148 8.15 18.66 -17.59
CA GLY A 148 9.34 18.13 -16.93
C GLY A 148 10.67 18.55 -17.58
N ALA A 149 10.65 19.60 -18.41
CA ALA A 149 11.82 20.05 -19.17
C ALA A 149 12.97 20.56 -18.27
N VAL A 150 12.62 21.17 -17.13
CA VAL A 150 13.60 21.60 -16.12
C VAL A 150 13.69 20.52 -15.04
N LYS A 151 14.85 19.89 -14.94
CA LYS A 151 15.13 18.88 -13.91
C LYS A 151 16.05 19.49 -12.85
N LEU A 152 15.65 19.37 -11.58
CA LEU A 152 16.49 19.84 -10.48
C LEU A 152 17.87 19.15 -10.48
N SER A 153 17.92 17.85 -10.82
CA SER A 153 19.19 17.13 -10.97
C SER A 153 20.12 17.78 -11.99
N GLY A 154 19.59 18.32 -13.09
CA GLY A 154 20.37 19.02 -14.11
C GLY A 154 20.89 20.38 -13.66
N ILE A 155 20.23 21.03 -12.69
CA ILE A 155 20.71 22.27 -12.08
C ILE A 155 21.85 21.97 -11.10
N ILE A 156 21.78 20.85 -10.38
CA ILE A 156 22.75 20.49 -9.35
C ILE A 156 23.99 19.80 -9.96
N SER A 157 23.88 19.20 -11.15
CA SER A 157 24.96 18.44 -11.78
C SER A 157 26.06 19.28 -12.44
N GLY A 158 25.91 20.61 -12.53
CA GLY A 158 26.89 21.51 -13.15
C GLY A 158 26.96 21.36 -14.66
#